data_AF-A0A1Q6F2A3-F1
#
_entry.id   AF-A0A1Q6F2A3-F1
#
_cell.length_a   1.000
_cell.length_b   1.000
_cell.length_c   1.000
_cell.angle_alpha   90.00
_cell.angle_beta   90.00
_cell.angle_gamma   90.00
#
_symmetry.space_group_name_H-M   'P 1'
#
loop_
_entity.id
_entity.type
_entity.pdbx_description
1 polymer ?
#
loop_
_entity_poly.entity_id
_entity_poly.type
_entity_poly.pdbx_seq_one_letter_code
_entity_poly.pdbx_strand_id
1 'polypeptide(L)'
;MKLRDLRIENYDWHVRFYFAVHGYHTRSILFSLEQIECPRPIMERVRENLEKADMDSGFTYSNKTRRRSVVVVGLASSQAQFLNSFEHELRHLCDDIAVASAMPMQGEEVAYLTGQINTMLWKDIHQFICCKGKCDGYGRTN
;
A
#
# COMPACT_ATOMS: atom_id res chain seq x y z
N MET A 1 -0.66 13.14 4.56
CA MET A 1 -0.13 11.89 4.00
C MET A 1 0.90 11.30 4.95
N LYS A 2 0.86 9.98 5.16
CA LYS A 2 1.88 9.22 5.90
C LYS A 2 2.66 8.35 4.92
N LEU A 3 3.99 8.34 5.03
CA LEU A 3 4.88 7.54 4.19
C LEU A 3 5.49 6.40 5.02
N ARG A 4 5.58 5.20 4.43
CA ARG A 4 6.21 4.04 5.07
C ARG A 4 6.98 3.21 4.03
N ASP A 5 8.29 3.07 4.23
CA ASP A 5 9.15 2.20 3.42
C ASP A 5 9.34 0.83 4.10
N LEU A 6 8.88 -0.23 3.47
CA LEU A 6 8.88 -1.60 3.97
C LEU A 6 9.80 -2.48 3.11
N ARG A 7 10.55 -3.37 3.75
CA ARG A 7 11.26 -4.46 3.08
C ARG A 7 10.66 -5.78 3.51
N ILE A 8 10.28 -6.60 2.55
CA ILE A 8 9.73 -7.95 2.77
C ILE A 8 10.86 -8.93 2.48
N GLU A 9 11.63 -9.28 3.51
CA GLU A 9 12.93 -9.96 3.39
C GLU A 9 12.85 -11.26 2.58
N ASN A 10 11.85 -12.11 2.85
CA ASN A 10 11.69 -13.42 2.20
C ASN A 10 11.54 -13.34 0.68
N TYR A 11 11.14 -12.18 0.16
CA TYR A 11 10.92 -11.96 -1.27
C TYR A 11 11.86 -10.91 -1.86
N ASP A 12 12.85 -10.44 -1.09
CA ASP A 12 13.75 -9.34 -1.46
C ASP A 12 13.01 -8.13 -2.05
N TRP A 13 11.85 -7.82 -1.47
CA TRP A 13 10.91 -6.85 -2.05
C TRP A 13 10.86 -5.56 -1.26
N HIS A 14 11.00 -4.44 -1.95
CA HIS A 14 10.89 -3.11 -1.35
C HIS A 14 9.57 -2.44 -1.73
N VAL A 15 8.82 -1.97 -0.73
CA VAL A 15 7.54 -1.30 -0.94
C VAL A 15 7.56 0.06 -0.27
N ARG A 16 7.15 1.09 -1.02
CA ARG A 16 6.82 2.40 -0.45
C ARG A 16 5.32 2.59 -0.40
N PHE A 17 4.78 2.70 0.81
CA PHE A 17 3.38 3.01 1.05
C PHE A 17 3.17 4.50 1.27
N TYR A 18 2.11 5.02 0.67
CA TYR A 18 1.56 6.34 0.93
C TYR A 18 0.12 6.20 1.41
N PHE A 19 -0.15 6.64 2.63
CA PHE A 19 -1.48 6.60 3.24
C PHE A 19 -2.10 7.99 3.35
N ALA A 20 -3.42 8.07 3.21
CA ALA A 20 -4.19 9.31 3.28
C ALA A 20 -3.63 10.37 2.31
N VAL A 21 -3.53 9.97 1.04
CA VAL A 21 -3.07 10.83 -0.05
C VAL A 21 -4.19 11.77 -0.50
N HIS A 22 -3.79 13.02 -0.72
CA HIS A 22 -4.62 14.08 -1.32
C HIS A 22 -3.87 14.68 -2.53
N GLY A 23 -4.56 15.40 -3.42
CA GLY A 23 -4.03 15.86 -4.72
C GLY A 23 -2.72 16.67 -4.67
N TYR A 24 -2.38 17.29 -3.53
CA TYR A 24 -1.10 18.02 -3.37
C TYR A 24 0.15 17.13 -3.30
N HIS A 25 0.01 15.81 -3.13
CA HIS A 25 1.15 14.89 -3.00
C HIS A 25 1.57 14.24 -4.33
N THR A 26 0.92 14.58 -5.44
CA THR A 26 1.13 13.98 -6.76
C THR A 26 2.59 13.96 -7.17
N ARG A 27 3.33 15.04 -6.96
CA ARG A 27 4.75 15.13 -7.35
C ARG A 27 5.64 14.12 -6.64
N SER A 28 5.45 13.90 -5.32
CA SER A 28 6.31 12.97 -4.57
C SER A 28 6.02 11.51 -4.91
N ILE A 29 4.77 11.20 -5.24
CA ILE A 29 4.34 9.87 -5.67
C ILE A 29 4.88 9.56 -7.07
N LEU A 30 4.73 10.50 -8.02
CA LEU A 30 5.27 10.36 -9.37
C LEU A 30 6.80 10.20 -9.35
N PHE A 31 7.50 10.93 -8.48
CA PHE A 31 8.93 10.75 -8.30
C PHE A 31 9.29 9.34 -7.81
N SER A 32 8.57 8.80 -6.82
CA SER A 32 8.80 7.42 -6.37
C SER A 32 8.52 6.37 -7.44
N LEU A 33 7.53 6.62 -8.31
CA LEU A 33 7.24 5.75 -9.46
C LEU A 33 8.36 5.79 -10.50
N GLU A 34 8.90 6.98 -10.78
CA GLU A 34 10.07 7.13 -11.64
C GLU A 34 11.30 6.38 -11.08
N GLN A 35 11.54 6.47 -9.76
CA GLN A 35 12.64 5.76 -9.09
C GLN A 35 12.55 4.23 -9.20
N ILE A 36 11.37 3.67 -9.46
CA ILE A 36 11.17 2.24 -9.70
C ILE A 36 10.90 1.93 -11.17
N GLU A 37 11.23 2.85 -12.07
CA GLU A 37 11.14 2.71 -13.53
C GLU A 37 9.71 2.42 -14.00
N CYS A 38 8.73 3.14 -13.45
CA CYS A 38 7.36 3.10 -13.95
C CYS A 38 7.27 3.63 -15.40
N PRO A 39 6.70 2.85 -16.35
CA PRO A 39 6.54 3.31 -17.73
C PRO A 39 5.70 4.59 -17.82
N ARG A 40 6.10 5.50 -18.70
CA ARG A 40 5.39 6.78 -18.91
C ARG A 40 3.87 6.64 -19.06
N PRO A 41 3.32 5.72 -19.87
CA PRO A 41 1.86 5.59 -20.01
C PRO A 41 1.13 5.29 -18.69
N ILE A 42 1.76 4.53 -17.80
CA ILE A 42 1.19 4.23 -16.47
C ILE A 42 1.32 5.48 -15.57
N MET A 43 2.45 6.18 -15.62
CA MET A 43 2.63 7.43 -14.88
C MET A 43 1.59 8.50 -15.25
N GLU A 44 1.26 8.65 -16.54
CA GLU A 44 0.21 9.58 -16.99
C GLU A 44 -1.14 9.23 -16.36
N ARG A 45 -1.54 7.95 -16.44
CA ARG A 45 -2.81 7.47 -15.86
C ARG A 45 -2.85 7.64 -14.34
N VAL A 46 -1.75 7.35 -13.65
CA VAL A 46 -1.63 7.56 -12.20
C VAL A 46 -1.76 9.04 -11.86
N ARG A 47 -1.15 9.94 -12.63
CA ARG A 47 -1.28 11.38 -12.41
C ARG A 47 -2.73 11.83 -12.52
N GLU A 48 -3.43 11.45 -13.59
CA GLU A 48 -4.84 11.81 -13.79
C GLU A 48 -5.70 11.31 -12.61
N ASN A 49 -5.46 10.10 -12.11
CA ASN A 49 -6.17 9.56 -10.95
C ASN A 49 -5.87 10.35 -9.67
N LEU A 50 -4.60 10.71 -9.44
CA LEU A 50 -4.18 11.50 -8.28
C LEU A 50 -4.75 12.92 -8.30
N GLU A 51 -4.87 13.53 -9.48
CA GLU A 51 -5.44 14.86 -9.68
C GLU A 51 -6.95 14.89 -9.43
N LYS A 52 -7.68 13.81 -9.75
CA LYS A 52 -9.11 13.68 -9.39
C LYS A 52 -9.32 13.65 -7.88
N ALA A 53 -8.37 13.07 -7.14
CA ALA A 53 -8.39 12.97 -5.68
C ALA A 53 -9.68 12.35 -5.12
N ASP A 54 -10.24 11.37 -5.84
CA ASP A 54 -11.44 10.64 -5.44
C ASP A 54 -11.21 9.93 -4.08
N MET A 55 -12.20 10.00 -3.20
CA MET A 55 -12.16 9.23 -1.96
C MET A 55 -12.33 7.73 -2.23
N ASP A 56 -11.93 6.92 -1.25
CA ASP A 56 -12.11 5.46 -1.26
C ASP A 56 -11.42 4.80 -2.47
N SER A 57 -10.27 5.38 -2.84
CA SER A 57 -9.47 4.97 -3.99
C SER A 57 -8.02 4.71 -3.60
N GLY A 58 -7.31 4.01 -4.47
CA GLY A 58 -5.91 3.71 -4.31
C GLY A 58 -5.31 3.26 -5.64
N PHE A 59 -4.02 2.94 -5.60
CA PHE A 59 -3.41 2.11 -6.63
C PHE A 59 -2.13 1.45 -6.10
N THR A 60 -1.80 0.30 -6.68
CA THR A 60 -0.50 -0.35 -6.55
C THR A 60 0.16 -0.42 -7.91
N TYR A 61 1.42 0.00 -7.97
CA TYR A 61 2.31 -0.29 -9.10
C TYR A 61 3.53 -1.06 -8.61
N SER A 62 3.89 -2.10 -9.36
CA SER A 62 5.04 -2.95 -9.08
C SER A 62 5.93 -3.10 -10.31
N ASN A 63 7.19 -2.76 -10.16
CA ASN A 63 8.23 -3.24 -11.06
C ASN A 63 8.71 -4.61 -10.57
N LYS A 64 8.12 -5.67 -11.13
CA LYS A 64 8.36 -7.06 -10.73
C LYS A 64 9.80 -7.50 -10.94
N THR A 65 10.45 -7.06 -12.02
CA THR A 65 11.85 -7.36 -12.31
C THR A 65 12.78 -6.77 -11.25
N ARG A 66 12.48 -5.56 -10.76
CA ARG A 66 13.28 -4.89 -9.72
C ARG A 66 12.84 -5.23 -8.30
N ARG A 67 11.75 -5.98 -8.13
CA ARG A 67 11.12 -6.29 -6.85
C ARG A 67 10.83 -5.04 -6.02
N ARG A 68 10.24 -4.02 -6.67
CA ARG A 68 9.88 -2.75 -6.03
C ARG A 68 8.44 -2.37 -6.32
N SER A 69 7.75 -1.87 -5.31
CA SER A 69 6.38 -1.36 -5.45
C SER A 69 6.18 -0.01 -4.81
N VAL A 70 5.24 0.74 -5.36
CA VAL A 70 4.63 1.92 -4.76
C VAL A 70 3.15 1.61 -4.58
N VAL A 71 2.70 1.72 -3.33
CA VAL A 71 1.30 1.49 -2.95
C VAL A 71 0.74 2.80 -2.42
N VAL A 72 -0.40 3.22 -2.94
CA VAL A 72 -1.07 4.46 -2.57
C VAL A 72 -2.48 4.15 -2.11
N VAL A 73 -2.83 4.65 -0.93
CA VAL A 73 -4.19 4.68 -0.41
C VAL A 73 -4.60 6.14 -0.24
N GLY A 74 -5.67 6.52 -0.95
CA GLY A 74 -6.25 7.85 -0.93
C GLY A 74 -6.91 8.20 0.41
N LEU A 75 -7.58 9.35 0.45
CA LEU A 75 -8.49 9.65 1.55
C LEU A 75 -9.67 8.69 1.51
N ALA A 76 -10.16 8.31 2.70
CA ALA A 76 -11.33 7.45 2.83
C ALA A 76 -12.47 8.17 3.54
N SER A 77 -13.69 7.89 3.10
CA SER A 77 -14.93 8.42 3.68
C SER A 77 -15.23 7.85 5.07
N SER A 78 -14.66 6.69 5.41
CA SER A 78 -14.78 6.05 6.71
C SER A 78 -13.60 5.11 7.02
N GLN A 79 -13.49 4.66 8.27
CA GLN A 79 -12.50 3.66 8.69
C GLN A 79 -12.64 2.34 7.92
N ALA A 80 -13.88 1.90 7.69
CA ALA A 80 -14.18 0.69 6.93
C ALA A 80 -13.77 0.84 5.46
N GLN A 81 -14.03 2.01 4.86
CA GLN A 81 -13.59 2.27 3.48
C GLN A 81 -12.07 2.43 3.35
N PHE A 82 -11.41 2.96 4.37
CA PHE A 82 -9.95 2.96 4.43
C PHE A 82 -9.41 1.53 4.38
N LEU A 83 -9.92 0.66 5.26
CA LEU A 83 -9.49 -0.74 5.30
C LEU A 83 -9.78 -1.44 3.96
N ASN A 84 -10.96 -1.22 3.38
CA ASN A 84 -11.34 -1.78 2.08
C ASN A 84 -10.38 -1.35 0.97
N SER A 85 -10.08 -0.05 0.86
CA SER A 85 -9.15 0.48 -0.15
C SER A 85 -7.74 -0.05 0.07
N PHE A 86 -7.27 -0.09 1.32
CA PHE A 86 -5.96 -0.62 1.65
C PHE A 86 -5.83 -2.11 1.32
N GLU A 87 -6.80 -2.95 1.71
CA GLU A 87 -6.77 -4.40 1.42
C GLU A 87 -6.88 -4.68 -0.09
N HIS A 88 -7.60 -3.85 -0.85
CA HIS A 88 -7.61 -3.92 -2.30
C HIS A 88 -6.21 -3.71 -2.89
N GLU A 89 -5.53 -2.65 -2.48
CA GLU A 89 -4.19 -2.36 -2.99
C GLU A 89 -3.14 -3.35 -2.49
N LEU A 90 -3.29 -3.83 -1.25
CA LEU A 90 -2.47 -4.91 -0.70
C LEU A 90 -2.65 -6.19 -1.51
N ARG A 91 -3.86 -6.50 -1.95
CA ARG A 91 -4.11 -7.66 -2.81
C ARG A 91 -3.32 -7.59 -4.11
N HIS A 92 -3.30 -6.43 -4.78
CA HIS A 92 -2.48 -6.23 -5.97
C HIS A 92 -0.98 -6.40 -5.70
N LEU A 93 -0.49 -5.90 -4.56
CA LEU A 93 0.90 -6.08 -4.15
C LEU A 93 1.24 -7.58 -3.95
N CYS A 94 0.40 -8.30 -3.21
CA CYS A 94 0.60 -9.72 -2.95
C CYS A 94 0.58 -10.53 -4.24
N ASP A 95 -0.36 -10.25 -5.15
CA ASP A 95 -0.45 -10.89 -6.46
C ASP A 95 0.82 -10.64 -7.30
N ASP A 96 1.35 -9.41 -7.29
CA ASP A 96 2.56 -9.07 -8.03
C ASP A 96 3.82 -9.74 -7.47
N ILE A 97 3.94 -9.84 -6.14
CA ILE A 97 5.02 -10.58 -5.46
C ILE A 97 4.91 -12.08 -5.77
N ALA A 98 3.70 -12.62 -5.72
CA ALA A 98 3.43 -14.03 -5.99
C ALA A 98 3.84 -14.40 -7.42
N VAL A 99 3.42 -13.62 -8.40
CA VAL A 99 3.82 -13.80 -9.81
C VAL A 99 5.34 -13.73 -9.97
N ALA A 100 5.99 -12.71 -9.39
CA ALA A 100 7.43 -12.52 -9.51
C ALA A 100 8.25 -13.59 -8.76
N SER A 101 7.65 -14.28 -7.80
CA SER A 101 8.27 -15.34 -7.00
C SER A 101 7.79 -16.74 -7.40
N ALA A 102 7.05 -16.86 -8.50
CA ALA A 102 6.49 -18.12 -9.02
C ALA A 102 5.63 -18.89 -7.99
N MET A 103 4.94 -18.16 -7.11
CA MET A 103 4.05 -18.74 -6.10
C MET A 103 2.70 -19.12 -6.74
N PRO A 104 2.05 -20.21 -6.29
CA PRO A 104 0.67 -20.49 -6.65
C PRO A 104 -0.29 -19.41 -6.13
N MET A 105 -1.07 -18.79 -7.03
CA MET A 105 -1.94 -17.65 -6.69
C MET A 105 -3.04 -17.96 -5.66
N GLN A 106 -3.46 -19.21 -5.56
CA GLN A 106 -4.44 -19.69 -4.55
C GLN A 106 -3.75 -20.45 -3.42
N GLY A 107 -2.44 -20.33 -3.30
CA GLY A 107 -1.62 -21.02 -2.32
C GLY A 107 -1.67 -20.36 -0.94
N GLU A 108 -1.46 -21.17 0.08
CA GLU A 108 -1.36 -20.75 1.48
C GLU A 108 -0.26 -19.71 1.71
N GLU A 109 0.83 -19.78 0.95
CA GLU A 109 1.94 -18.82 1.05
C GLU A 109 1.52 -17.37 0.75
N VAL A 110 0.59 -17.14 -0.18
CA VAL A 110 0.05 -15.79 -0.49
C VAL A 110 -0.78 -15.26 0.68
N ALA A 111 -1.52 -16.15 1.37
CA ALA A 111 -2.27 -15.79 2.56
C ALA A 111 -1.32 -15.39 3.71
N TYR A 112 -0.23 -16.14 3.91
CA TYR A 112 0.80 -15.78 4.89
C TYR A 112 1.53 -14.49 4.53
N LEU A 113 1.83 -14.23 3.25
CA LEU A 113 2.40 -12.96 2.80
C LEU A 113 1.49 -11.79 3.17
N THR A 114 0.18 -11.91 2.89
CA THR A 114 -0.83 -10.90 3.26
C THR A 114 -0.81 -10.64 4.77
N GLY A 115 -0.87 -11.71 5.59
CA GLY A 115 -0.82 -11.60 7.05
C GLY A 115 0.49 -10.99 7.58
N GLN A 116 1.63 -11.33 6.96
CA GLN A 116 2.94 -10.78 7.31
C GLN A 116 2.99 -9.28 7.05
N ILE A 117 2.55 -8.82 5.87
CA ILE A 117 2.53 -7.38 5.54
C ILE A 117 1.61 -6.62 6.49
N ASN A 118 0.42 -7.16 6.77
CA ASN A 118 -0.51 -6.56 7.73
C ASN A 118 0.07 -6.46 9.14
N THR A 119 0.81 -7.46 9.60
CA THR A 119 1.50 -7.42 10.89
C THR A 119 2.60 -6.34 10.90
N MET A 120 3.40 -6.26 9.84
CA MET A 120 4.47 -5.26 9.71
C MET A 120 3.94 -3.82 9.64
N LEU A 121 2.73 -3.63 9.09
CA LEU A 121 2.05 -2.35 8.95
C LEU A 121 1.01 -2.10 10.05
N TRP A 122 0.91 -2.95 11.07
CA TRP A 122 -0.15 -2.84 12.09
C TRP A 122 -0.22 -1.44 12.69
N LYS A 123 0.92 -0.91 13.17
CA LYS A 123 0.98 0.45 13.76
C LYS A 123 0.59 1.54 12.76
N ASP A 124 0.76 1.28 11.47
CA ASP A 124 0.44 2.22 10.40
C ASP A 124 -1.05 2.22 10.07
N ILE A 125 -1.60 1.04 9.76
CA ILE A 125 -3.01 0.82 9.42
C ILE A 125 -3.90 1.17 10.62
N HIS A 126 -3.50 0.75 11.83
CA HIS A 126 -4.28 0.95 13.06
C HIS A 126 -4.62 2.42 13.31
N GLN A 127 -3.75 3.36 12.94
CA GLN A 127 -4.04 4.80 13.09
C GLN A 127 -5.24 5.27 12.27
N PHE A 128 -5.56 4.58 11.17
CA PHE A 128 -6.65 4.94 10.26
C PHE A 128 -7.93 4.16 10.53
N ILE A 129 -7.83 2.93 11.04
CA ILE A 129 -9.01 2.08 11.32
C ILE A 129 -9.48 2.19 12.77
N CYS A 130 -8.63 2.71 13.67
CA CYS A 130 -8.91 2.75 15.10
C CYS A 130 -9.63 4.03 15.53
N CYS A 131 -10.33 3.92 16.65
CA CYS A 131 -11.15 4.96 17.24
C CYS A 131 -10.27 6.13 17.74
N LYS A 132 -10.25 7.27 17.02
CA LYS A 132 -9.47 8.50 17.32
C LYS A 132 -9.34 8.79 18.84
N GLY A 133 -8.33 8.24 19.49
CA GLY A 133 -8.02 8.46 20.92
C GLY A 133 -8.91 7.77 21.98
N LYS A 134 -9.74 6.78 21.64
CA LYS A 134 -10.48 5.99 22.68
C LYS A 134 -9.89 4.60 22.95
N CYS A 135 -8.87 4.23 22.19
CA CYS A 135 -8.34 2.86 22.18
C CYS A 135 -6.96 2.74 22.89
N ASP A 136 -6.45 3.82 23.53
CA ASP A 136 -5.17 3.85 24.28
C ASP A 136 -5.11 2.91 25.51
N GLY A 137 -6.18 2.14 25.77
CA GLY A 137 -6.26 1.14 26.84
C GLY A 137 -5.72 -0.25 26.50
N TYR A 138 -5.38 -0.57 25.24
CA TYR A 138 -4.85 -1.89 24.86
C TYR A 138 -3.34 -1.90 24.54
N GLY A 139 -2.61 -0.92 25.10
CA GLY A 139 -1.15 -0.82 24.99
C GLY A 139 -0.41 -0.70 26.32
N ARG A 140 -1.10 -0.79 27.46
CA ARG A 140 -0.48 -0.83 28.80
C ARG A 140 -1.32 -1.68 29.76
N THR A 141 -0.83 -2.88 30.06
CA THR A 141 -0.70 -3.39 31.43
C THR A 141 0.28 -4.57 31.42
N ASN A 142 1.41 -4.33 32.10
CA ASN A 142 2.42 -5.25 32.66
C ASN A 142 2.97 -6.39 31.81
#